data_AF-A0A528IHJ6-F1
#
_entry.id   AF-A0A528IHJ6-F1
#
_cell.length_a   1.000
_cell.length_b   1.000
_cell.length_c   1.000
_cell.angle_alpha   90.00
_cell.angle_beta   90.00
_cell.angle_gamma   90.00
#
_symmetry.space_group_name_H-M   'P 1'
#
loop_
_entity.id
_entity.type
_entity.pdbx_description
1 polymer ?
#
loop_
_entity_poly.entity_id
_entity_poly.type
_entity_poly.pdbx_seq_one_letter_code
_entity_poly.pdbx_strand_id
1 'polypeptide(L)'
;EAWCAAVLVRAEKITIKKTEISDPEKAARRLAQLSPLPDWQDQLVAALHRMGIILVILEHLPGTFLDGAAMRRGDGIPVIALTLRHDRLDNFWFTLLHEFAHVVCHLSTDRQVILDDLDVASSEAIEAEADSFARNALIPPAMWKGIDKDSSTEEVLEAAQKAGVHPAIAAGRWRFQHSDYRRFSKLIGRGEVKSALMSA
;
A
#
# COMPACT_ATOMS: atom_id res chain seq x y z
N GLU A 1 9.85 15.96 8.61
CA GLU A 1 11.19 15.63 9.16
C GLU A 1 11.14 14.74 10.42
N ALA A 2 10.51 15.15 11.52
CA ALA A 2 10.51 14.36 12.77
C ALA A 2 9.87 12.96 12.66
N TRP A 3 8.76 12.83 11.92
CA TRP A 3 8.10 11.53 11.71
C TRP A 3 9.00 10.56 10.92
N CYS A 4 9.60 11.01 9.82
CA CYS A 4 10.54 10.23 9.01
C CYS A 4 11.75 9.75 9.82
N ALA A 5 12.31 10.61 10.68
CA ALA A 5 13.40 10.23 11.57
C ALA A 5 12.97 9.13 12.56
N ALA A 6 11.77 9.24 13.14
CA ALA A 6 11.22 8.22 14.03
C ALA A 6 10.98 6.87 13.31
N VAL A 7 10.55 6.89 12.06
CA VAL A 7 10.46 5.70 11.19
C VAL A 7 11.82 5.03 11.07
N LEU A 8 12.86 5.79 10.69
CA LEU A 8 14.21 5.24 10.51
C LEU A 8 14.76 4.65 11.80
N VAL A 9 14.58 5.32 12.95
CA VAL A 9 14.99 4.79 14.27
C VAL A 9 14.30 3.46 14.59
N ARG A 10 13.04 3.27 14.19
CA ARG A 10 12.36 1.97 14.32
C ARG A 10 12.93 0.93 13.36
N ALA A 11 13.19 1.33 12.10
CA ALA A 11 13.76 0.46 11.09
C ALA A 11 15.18 -0.03 11.45
N GLU A 12 15.99 0.77 12.16
CA GLU A 12 17.32 0.37 12.65
C GLU A 12 17.28 -0.86 13.59
N LYS A 13 16.14 -1.15 14.22
CA LYS A 13 15.97 -2.32 15.09
C LYS A 13 15.74 -3.63 14.32
N ILE A 14 15.56 -3.56 13.00
CA ILE A 14 15.20 -4.70 12.16
C ILE A 14 16.39 -5.08 11.28
N THR A 15 16.92 -6.29 11.47
CA THR A 15 18.05 -6.79 10.68
C THR A 15 17.55 -7.71 9.57
N ILE A 16 17.68 -7.28 8.32
CA ILE A 16 17.41 -8.09 7.12
C ILE A 16 18.55 -7.94 6.11
N LYS A 17 18.60 -8.82 5.12
CA LYS A 17 19.56 -8.71 4.00
C LYS A 17 18.92 -7.90 2.89
N LYS A 18 19.71 -7.05 2.23
CA LYS A 18 19.32 -6.42 0.98
C LYS A 18 19.16 -7.50 -0.10
N THR A 19 18.07 -7.41 -0.85
CA THR A 19 17.74 -8.34 -1.93
C THR A 19 17.29 -7.53 -3.14
N GLU A 20 17.63 -7.97 -4.35
CA GLU A 20 17.11 -7.37 -5.58
C GLU A 20 15.77 -7.99 -5.96
N ILE A 21 14.84 -7.15 -6.39
CA ILE A 21 13.52 -7.56 -6.86
C ILE A 21 13.58 -7.62 -8.39
N SER A 22 13.60 -8.83 -8.95
CA SER A 22 13.75 -9.02 -10.40
C SER A 22 12.49 -8.72 -11.20
N ASP A 23 11.31 -8.84 -10.59
CA ASP A 23 10.01 -8.60 -11.22
C ASP A 23 9.08 -7.90 -10.22
N PRO A 24 9.14 -6.55 -10.16
CA PRO A 24 8.38 -5.76 -9.19
C PRO A 24 6.87 -5.90 -9.35
N GLU A 25 6.35 -5.95 -10.58
CA GLU A 25 4.91 -6.09 -10.84
C GLU A 25 4.38 -7.42 -10.29
N LYS A 26 5.08 -8.52 -10.56
CA LYS A 26 4.71 -9.84 -10.03
C LYS A 26 4.87 -9.91 -8.51
N ALA A 27 5.88 -9.26 -7.95
CA ALA A 27 6.06 -9.17 -6.51
C ALA A 27 4.89 -8.43 -5.85
N ALA A 28 4.53 -7.25 -6.37
CA ALA A 28 3.39 -6.48 -5.89
C ALA A 28 2.06 -7.24 -6.02
N ARG A 29 1.86 -7.95 -7.15
CA ARG A 29 0.68 -8.78 -7.36
C ARG A 29 0.57 -9.91 -6.31
N ARG A 30 1.69 -10.54 -5.95
CA ARG A 30 1.74 -11.55 -4.90
C ARG A 30 1.43 -10.96 -3.53
N LEU A 31 1.94 -9.76 -3.23
CA LEU A 31 1.60 -9.05 -1.99
C LEU A 31 0.09 -8.76 -1.92
N ALA A 32 -0.52 -8.25 -2.99
CA ALA A 32 -1.96 -8.02 -3.07
C ALA A 32 -2.79 -9.28 -2.78
N GLN A 33 -2.33 -10.44 -3.26
CA GLN A 33 -3.00 -11.74 -3.07
C GLN A 33 -2.88 -12.30 -1.64
N LEU A 34 -2.12 -11.67 -0.75
CA LEU A 34 -2.14 -11.99 0.67
C LEU A 34 -3.38 -11.43 1.38
N SER A 35 -4.02 -10.39 0.81
CA SER A 35 -5.13 -9.68 1.44
C SER A 35 -6.34 -10.51 1.91
N PRO A 36 -6.75 -11.63 1.26
CA PRO A 36 -7.85 -12.44 1.77
C PRO A 36 -7.43 -13.46 2.84
N LEU A 37 -6.12 -13.61 3.14
CA LEU A 37 -5.64 -14.61 4.09
C LEU A 37 -5.89 -14.16 5.54
N PRO A 38 -6.21 -15.08 6.46
CA PRO A 38 -6.49 -14.73 7.85
C PRO A 38 -5.24 -14.24 8.62
N ASP A 39 -4.05 -14.64 8.20
CA ASP A 39 -2.75 -14.30 8.76
C ASP A 39 -1.95 -13.37 7.82
N TRP A 40 -2.65 -12.57 7.02
CA TRP A 40 -2.03 -11.72 6.00
C TRP A 40 -0.94 -10.79 6.56
N GLN A 41 -1.07 -10.33 7.81
CA GLN A 41 -0.11 -9.43 8.45
C GLN A 41 1.28 -10.06 8.57
N ASP A 42 1.35 -11.31 9.05
CA ASP A 42 2.60 -12.02 9.26
C ASP A 42 3.22 -12.41 7.92
N GLN A 43 2.37 -12.86 6.99
CA GLN A 43 2.81 -13.22 5.65
C GLN A 43 3.32 -12.00 4.87
N LEU A 44 2.69 -10.83 5.05
CA LEU A 44 3.10 -9.58 4.43
C LEU A 44 4.50 -9.15 4.91
N VAL A 45 4.70 -9.10 6.24
CA VAL A 45 6.00 -8.74 6.82
C VAL A 45 7.08 -9.72 6.35
N ALA A 46 6.80 -11.02 6.41
CA ALA A 46 7.74 -12.04 5.94
C ALA A 46 8.04 -11.93 4.44
N ALA A 47 7.05 -11.59 3.61
CA ALA A 47 7.23 -11.40 2.18
C ALA A 47 8.10 -10.18 1.86
N LEU A 48 7.84 -9.03 2.50
CA LEU A 48 8.65 -7.82 2.34
C LEU A 48 10.08 -8.03 2.83
N HIS A 49 10.28 -8.69 3.97
CA HIS A 49 11.63 -9.02 4.46
C HIS A 49 12.41 -9.90 3.47
N ARG A 50 11.75 -10.89 2.84
CA ARG A 50 12.39 -11.70 1.78
C ARG A 50 12.79 -10.86 0.56
N MET A 51 12.02 -9.82 0.26
CA MET A 51 12.32 -8.85 -0.80
C MET A 51 13.35 -7.79 -0.37
N GLY A 52 13.86 -7.84 0.87
CA GLY A 52 14.81 -6.87 1.39
C GLY A 52 14.19 -5.51 1.72
N ILE A 53 12.88 -5.47 2.02
CA ILE A 53 12.13 -4.27 2.39
C ILE A 53 11.67 -4.37 3.84
N ILE A 54 11.83 -3.30 4.61
CA ILE A 54 11.30 -3.20 5.98
C ILE A 54 9.93 -2.52 5.95
N LEU A 55 8.95 -3.06 6.68
CA LEU A 55 7.68 -2.39 6.94
C LEU A 55 7.68 -1.76 8.33
N VAL A 56 7.35 -0.48 8.44
CA VAL A 56 7.18 0.23 9.70
C VAL A 56 5.78 0.82 9.79
N ILE A 57 5.05 0.49 10.86
CA ILE A 57 3.81 1.16 11.19
C ILE A 57 4.11 2.24 12.23
N LEU A 58 3.80 3.49 11.90
CA LEU A 58 3.95 4.63 12.83
C LEU A 58 2.84 5.63 12.56
N GLU A 59 1.94 5.81 13.53
CA GLU A 59 0.84 6.76 13.39
C GLU A 59 1.32 8.16 13.01
N HIS A 60 0.52 8.84 12.18
CA HIS A 60 0.78 10.20 11.74
C HIS A 60 0.88 11.16 12.93
N LEU A 61 1.61 12.26 12.74
CA LEU A 61 1.58 13.37 13.69
C LEU A 61 0.27 14.15 13.49
N PRO A 62 -0.39 14.63 14.57
CA PRO A 62 -1.58 15.46 14.43
C PRO A 62 -1.32 16.65 13.51
N GLY A 63 -2.20 16.84 12.51
CA GLY A 63 -2.12 17.96 11.56
C GLY A 63 -1.37 17.67 10.26
N THR A 64 -0.86 16.45 10.03
CA THR A 64 -0.28 16.06 8.73
C THR A 64 -1.28 15.25 7.89
N PHE A 65 -1.19 15.36 6.56
CA PHE A 65 -2.02 14.57 5.65
C PHE A 65 -1.37 13.26 5.16
N LEU A 66 -0.17 12.95 5.64
CA LEU A 66 0.64 11.78 5.27
C LEU A 66 -0.07 10.43 5.53
N ASP A 67 -0.18 9.61 4.50
CA ASP A 67 -0.69 8.23 4.59
C ASP A 67 0.45 7.19 4.62
N GLY A 68 1.53 7.42 3.87
CA GLY A 68 2.73 6.59 3.89
C GLY A 68 4.02 7.33 3.53
N ALA A 69 5.11 6.58 3.49
CA ALA A 69 6.39 7.03 2.94
C ALA A 69 7.26 5.86 2.48
N ALA A 70 8.06 6.11 1.43
CA ALA A 70 9.13 5.24 0.98
C ALA A 70 10.48 5.88 1.32
N MET A 71 11.34 5.14 2.02
CA MET A 71 12.60 5.66 2.52
C MET A 71 13.75 4.67 2.31
N ARG A 72 14.99 5.16 2.32
CA ARG A 72 16.20 4.34 2.40
C ARG A 72 16.86 4.53 3.76
N ARG A 73 17.14 3.42 4.44
CA ARG A 73 17.98 3.39 5.64
C ARG A 73 19.45 3.67 5.27
N GLY A 74 20.30 4.00 6.25
CA GLY A 74 21.71 4.35 6.02
C GLY A 74 22.54 3.27 5.32
N ASP A 75 22.18 1.99 5.45
CA ASP A 75 22.80 0.86 4.74
C ASP A 75 22.17 0.60 3.35
N GLY A 76 21.25 1.46 2.93
CA GLY A 76 20.57 1.42 1.64
C GLY A 76 19.40 0.44 1.57
N ILE A 77 19.00 -0.20 2.67
CA ILE A 77 17.80 -1.04 2.74
C ILE A 77 16.54 -0.15 2.65
N PRO A 78 15.61 -0.45 1.73
CA PRO A 78 14.35 0.28 1.61
C PRO A 78 13.41 0.01 2.80
N VAL A 79 12.66 1.05 3.17
CA VAL A 79 11.67 1.06 4.24
C VAL A 79 10.37 1.60 3.66
N ILE A 80 9.29 0.83 3.80
CA ILE A 80 7.92 1.30 3.60
C ILE A 80 7.39 1.66 4.99
N ALA A 81 6.86 2.86 5.13
CA ALA A 81 6.24 3.32 6.36
C ALA A 81 4.78 3.70 6.12
N LEU A 82 3.88 3.28 7.01
CA LEU A 82 2.44 3.55 6.89
C LEU A 82 1.91 4.18 8.18
N THR A 83 1.06 5.20 8.03
CA THR A 83 0.49 5.93 9.16
C THR A 83 -0.81 5.34 9.69
N LEU A 84 -1.49 4.53 8.88
CA LEU A 84 -2.84 4.01 9.16
C LEU A 84 -3.84 5.13 9.54
N ARG A 85 -3.66 6.34 8.99
CA ARG A 85 -4.57 7.48 9.19
C ARG A 85 -6.00 7.10 8.84
N HIS A 86 -6.17 6.31 7.78
CA HIS A 86 -7.42 5.69 7.40
C HIS A 86 -7.40 4.20 7.75
N ASP A 87 -7.98 3.85 8.88
CA ASP A 87 -8.10 2.46 9.35
C ASP A 87 -9.16 1.68 8.56
N ARG A 88 -8.79 1.33 7.33
CA ARG A 88 -9.61 0.59 6.37
C ARG A 88 -8.72 -0.34 5.55
N LEU A 89 -9.16 -1.57 5.32
CA LEU A 89 -8.43 -2.53 4.49
C LEU A 89 -8.20 -2.00 3.06
N ASP A 90 -9.21 -1.36 2.48
CA ASP A 90 -9.10 -0.82 1.12
C ASP A 90 -7.97 0.20 0.96
N ASN A 91 -7.88 1.13 1.92
CA ASN A 91 -6.87 2.17 1.96
C ASN A 91 -5.49 1.59 2.26
N PHE A 92 -5.38 0.70 3.25
CA PHE A 92 -4.12 0.10 3.65
C PHE A 92 -3.43 -0.61 2.49
N TRP A 93 -4.15 -1.47 1.77
CA TRP A 93 -3.58 -2.23 0.66
C TRP A 93 -3.20 -1.35 -0.52
N PHE A 94 -3.95 -0.26 -0.74
CA PHE A 94 -3.60 0.75 -1.75
C PHE A 94 -2.32 1.50 -1.38
N THR A 95 -2.28 2.14 -0.21
CA THR A 95 -1.10 2.88 0.26
C THR A 95 0.14 1.99 0.32
N LEU A 96 0.02 0.75 0.83
CA LEU A 96 1.14 -0.19 0.86
C LEU A 96 1.76 -0.44 -0.53
N LEU A 97 0.93 -0.70 -1.55
CA LEU A 97 1.45 -0.97 -2.89
C LEU A 97 1.87 0.30 -3.64
N HIS A 98 1.31 1.45 -3.27
CA HIS A 98 1.78 2.76 -3.72
C HIS A 98 3.21 3.03 -3.21
N GLU A 99 3.45 2.84 -1.90
CA GLU A 99 4.81 2.95 -1.34
C GLU A 99 5.77 1.90 -1.89
N PHE A 100 5.29 0.68 -2.14
CA PHE A 100 6.08 -0.34 -2.81
C PHE A 100 6.50 0.12 -4.21
N ALA A 101 5.62 0.78 -4.96
CA ALA A 101 5.95 1.36 -6.26
C ALA A 101 7.05 2.42 -6.14
N HIS A 102 6.99 3.30 -5.13
CA HIS A 102 8.08 4.23 -4.86
C HIS A 102 9.40 3.53 -4.54
N VAL A 103 9.37 2.47 -3.74
CA VAL A 103 10.57 1.69 -3.43
C VAL A 103 11.23 1.12 -4.67
N VAL A 104 10.45 0.56 -5.59
CA VAL A 104 10.99 -0.18 -6.75
C VAL A 104 11.23 0.68 -7.99
N CYS A 105 10.47 1.76 -8.18
CA CYS A 105 10.57 2.63 -9.36
C CYS A 105 11.34 3.93 -9.09
N HIS A 106 11.29 4.45 -7.86
CA HIS A 106 11.59 5.87 -7.62
C HIS A 106 12.69 6.13 -6.60
N LEU A 107 12.91 5.23 -5.62
CA LEU A 107 14.01 5.35 -4.66
C LEU A 107 15.36 5.10 -5.35
N SER A 108 16.33 5.95 -5.05
CA SER A 108 17.68 5.87 -5.60
C SER A 108 18.72 6.35 -4.58
N THR A 109 19.99 6.44 -4.96
CA THR A 109 21.02 7.07 -4.12
C THR A 109 20.78 8.56 -3.93
N ASP A 110 20.21 9.20 -4.95
CA ASP A 110 19.99 10.65 -5.01
C ASP A 110 18.58 11.03 -4.49
N ARG A 111 17.68 10.04 -4.39
CA ARG A 111 16.34 10.19 -3.81
C ARG A 111 16.12 9.14 -2.73
N GLN A 112 16.47 9.52 -1.50
CA GLN A 112 16.44 8.62 -0.35
C GLN A 112 15.10 8.60 0.39
N VAL A 113 14.25 9.62 0.19
CA VAL A 113 12.95 9.76 0.84
C VAL A 113 11.94 10.25 -0.18
N ILE A 114 10.77 9.64 -0.19
CA ILE A 114 9.59 10.06 -0.95
C ILE A 114 8.42 10.12 0.03
N LEU A 115 7.65 11.20 -0.05
CA LEU A 115 6.48 11.48 0.78
C LEU A 115 5.35 11.92 -0.15
N ASP A 116 4.17 11.33 0.00
CA ASP A 116 2.97 11.52 -0.85
C ASP A 116 2.47 12.99 -0.99
N ASP A 117 3.04 13.97 -0.28
CA ASP A 117 2.40 15.28 -0.04
C ASP A 117 3.33 16.51 -0.19
N LEU A 118 4.57 16.37 -0.70
CA LEU A 118 5.58 17.45 -0.54
C LEU A 118 6.36 17.95 -1.77
N ASP A 119 6.02 17.66 -3.04
CA ASP A 119 6.69 18.35 -4.18
C ASP A 119 5.82 18.53 -5.43
N VAL A 120 6.00 19.62 -6.20
CA VAL A 120 4.89 20.25 -6.97
C VAL A 120 4.96 20.11 -8.51
N ALA A 121 5.89 19.34 -9.10
CA ALA A 121 5.85 19.11 -10.57
C ALA A 121 6.45 17.78 -11.07
N SER A 122 7.65 17.40 -10.61
CA SER A 122 8.19 16.05 -10.90
C SER A 122 7.47 14.96 -10.11
N SER A 123 6.79 15.35 -9.02
CA SER A 123 5.97 14.47 -8.18
C SER A 123 4.77 13.96 -8.97
N GLU A 124 4.02 14.79 -9.71
CA GLU A 124 2.75 14.34 -10.33
C GLU A 124 2.90 13.10 -11.23
N ALA A 125 3.97 13.02 -12.03
CA ALA A 125 4.23 11.86 -12.88
C ALA A 125 4.62 10.61 -12.06
N ILE A 126 5.44 10.80 -11.02
CA ILE A 126 5.89 9.76 -10.09
C ILE A 126 4.70 9.22 -9.30
N GLU A 127 3.87 10.11 -8.74
CA GLU A 127 2.65 9.78 -8.02
C GLU A 127 1.68 9.05 -8.95
N ALA A 128 1.46 9.55 -10.18
CA ALA A 128 0.58 8.90 -11.16
C ALA A 128 1.07 7.51 -11.57
N GLU A 129 2.39 7.31 -11.68
CA GLU A 129 3.00 6.01 -11.93
C GLU A 129 2.78 5.07 -10.74
N ALA A 130 3.06 5.52 -9.51
CA ALA A 130 2.85 4.74 -8.29
C ALA A 130 1.38 4.34 -8.10
N ASP A 131 0.47 5.28 -8.34
CA ASP A 131 -0.97 5.07 -8.37
C ASP A 131 -1.40 4.01 -9.38
N SER A 132 -0.91 4.11 -10.62
CA SER A 132 -1.21 3.16 -11.68
C SER A 132 -0.68 1.77 -11.33
N PHE A 133 0.56 1.70 -10.83
CA PHE A 133 1.19 0.48 -10.38
C PHE A 133 0.37 -0.19 -9.27
N ALA A 134 0.01 0.54 -8.21
CA ALA A 134 -0.77 0.02 -7.10
C ALA A 134 -2.14 -0.48 -7.54
N ARG A 135 -2.88 0.31 -8.36
CA ARG A 135 -4.19 -0.09 -8.89
C ARG A 135 -4.12 -1.39 -9.69
N ASN A 136 -3.11 -1.52 -10.55
CA ASN A 136 -2.96 -2.67 -11.43
C ASN A 136 -2.46 -3.92 -10.69
N ALA A 137 -1.59 -3.75 -9.69
CA ALA A 137 -1.15 -4.84 -8.83
C ALA A 137 -2.30 -5.38 -7.95
N LEU A 138 -3.15 -4.50 -7.43
CA LEU A 138 -4.33 -4.90 -6.66
C LEU A 138 -5.34 -5.63 -7.52
N ILE A 139 -5.79 -5.00 -8.61
CA ILE A 139 -6.76 -5.57 -9.53
C ILE A 139 -6.33 -5.23 -10.96
N PRO A 140 -5.78 -6.21 -11.71
CA PRO A 140 -5.39 -6.01 -13.09
C PRO A 140 -6.53 -5.44 -13.95
N PRO A 141 -6.27 -4.56 -14.92
CA PRO A 141 -7.31 -3.93 -15.75
C PRO A 141 -8.25 -4.93 -16.42
N ALA A 142 -7.74 -6.09 -16.84
CA ALA A 142 -8.54 -7.16 -17.43
C ALA A 142 -9.60 -7.75 -16.48
N MET A 143 -9.31 -7.78 -15.17
CA MET A 143 -10.21 -8.28 -14.13
C MET A 143 -11.20 -7.21 -13.63
N TRP A 144 -10.90 -5.93 -13.88
CA TRP A 144 -11.77 -4.80 -13.58
C TRP A 144 -12.67 -4.38 -14.76
N LYS A 145 -12.48 -5.02 -15.92
CA LYS A 145 -13.21 -4.68 -17.14
C LYS A 145 -14.71 -4.92 -16.94
N GLY A 146 -15.52 -3.90 -17.24
CA GLY A 146 -16.98 -3.96 -17.14
C GLY A 146 -17.52 -3.50 -15.78
N ILE A 147 -16.67 -3.21 -14.80
CA ILE A 147 -17.09 -2.54 -13.57
C ILE A 147 -17.28 -1.05 -13.84
N ASP A 148 -18.47 -0.54 -13.56
CA ASP A 148 -18.87 0.86 -13.76
C ASP A 148 -19.72 1.39 -12.59
N LYS A 149 -20.26 2.60 -12.74
CA LYS A 149 -21.04 3.28 -11.70
C LYS A 149 -22.34 2.56 -11.31
N ASP A 150 -22.87 1.68 -12.16
CA ASP A 150 -24.15 1.00 -11.95
C ASP A 150 -23.96 -0.46 -11.52
N SER A 151 -22.71 -0.96 -11.54
CA SER A 151 -22.36 -2.32 -11.08
C SER A 151 -22.93 -2.62 -9.69
N SER A 152 -23.50 -3.82 -9.56
CA SER A 152 -24.03 -4.41 -8.35
C SER A 152 -22.94 -4.74 -7.32
N THR A 153 -23.35 -5.14 -6.12
CA THR A 153 -22.40 -5.62 -5.11
C THR A 153 -21.71 -6.90 -5.59
N GLU A 154 -22.49 -7.79 -6.20
CA GLU A 154 -22.08 -9.09 -6.70
C GLU A 154 -20.99 -8.95 -7.76
N GLU A 155 -21.15 -8.04 -8.73
CA GLU A 155 -20.13 -7.80 -9.76
C GLU A 155 -18.81 -7.27 -9.17
N VAL A 156 -18.88 -6.35 -8.19
CA VAL A 156 -17.68 -5.82 -7.52
C VAL A 156 -16.98 -6.91 -6.70
N LEU A 157 -17.72 -7.76 -6.01
CA LEU A 157 -17.18 -8.90 -5.26
C LEU A 157 -16.58 -9.96 -6.20
N GLU A 158 -17.21 -10.22 -7.34
CA GLU A 158 -16.69 -11.14 -8.35
C GLU A 158 -15.37 -10.63 -8.94
N ALA A 159 -15.23 -9.31 -9.17
CA ALA A 159 -13.97 -8.71 -9.60
C ALA A 159 -12.85 -8.91 -8.56
N ALA A 160 -13.15 -8.74 -7.26
CA ALA A 160 -12.21 -9.03 -6.18
C ALA A 160 -11.79 -10.50 -6.17
N GLN A 161 -12.76 -11.41 -6.33
CA GLN A 161 -12.54 -12.85 -6.36
C GLN A 161 -11.68 -13.28 -7.56
N LYS A 162 -11.98 -12.78 -8.77
CA LYS A 162 -11.17 -13.00 -9.98
C LYS A 162 -9.73 -12.50 -9.79
N ALA A 163 -9.57 -11.38 -9.09
CA ALA A 163 -8.28 -10.85 -8.70
C ALA A 163 -7.68 -11.52 -7.45
N GLY A 164 -8.34 -12.48 -6.80
CA GLY A 164 -7.81 -13.13 -5.60
C GLY A 164 -7.38 -12.14 -4.51
N VAL A 165 -8.13 -11.05 -4.35
CA VAL A 165 -7.89 -10.02 -3.32
C VAL A 165 -9.09 -9.89 -2.39
N HIS A 166 -8.88 -9.29 -1.22
CA HIS A 166 -9.96 -9.03 -0.26
C HIS A 166 -11.06 -8.15 -0.88
N PRO A 167 -12.36 -8.45 -0.65
CA PRO A 167 -13.49 -7.66 -1.12
C PRO A 167 -13.39 -6.14 -0.91
N ALA A 168 -12.79 -5.74 0.23
CA ALA A 168 -12.56 -4.33 0.56
C ALA A 168 -11.80 -3.57 -0.53
N ILE A 169 -10.82 -4.21 -1.17
CA ILE A 169 -9.99 -3.57 -2.19
C ILE A 169 -10.82 -3.17 -3.42
N ALA A 170 -11.68 -4.07 -3.91
CA ALA A 170 -12.58 -3.77 -5.01
C ALA A 170 -13.62 -2.70 -4.62
N ALA A 171 -14.22 -2.84 -3.43
CA ALA A 171 -15.16 -1.85 -2.91
C ALA A 171 -14.53 -0.45 -2.82
N GLY A 172 -13.31 -0.34 -2.30
CA GLY A 172 -12.59 0.93 -2.19
C GLY A 172 -12.22 1.52 -3.53
N ARG A 173 -11.70 0.70 -4.46
CA ARG A 173 -11.42 1.14 -5.84
C ARG A 173 -12.66 1.71 -6.51
N TRP A 174 -13.80 1.03 -6.40
CA TRP A 174 -15.06 1.51 -6.95
C TRP A 174 -15.47 2.86 -6.33
N ARG A 175 -15.43 2.97 -5.00
CA ARG A 175 -15.81 4.20 -4.27
C ARG A 175 -14.95 5.38 -4.68
N PHE A 176 -13.64 5.17 -4.85
CA PHE A 176 -12.70 6.19 -5.30
C PHE A 176 -12.99 6.61 -6.75
N GLN A 177 -13.07 5.66 -7.68
CA GLN A 177 -13.28 5.94 -9.12
C GLN A 177 -14.58 6.69 -9.41
N HIS A 178 -15.64 6.45 -8.63
CA HIS A 178 -16.95 7.06 -8.83
C HIS A 178 -17.28 8.17 -7.83
N SER A 179 -16.35 8.49 -6.92
CA SER A 179 -16.56 9.48 -5.86
C SER A 179 -17.83 9.26 -5.02
N ASP A 180 -18.30 8.01 -4.90
CA ASP A 180 -19.47 7.65 -4.09
C ASP A 180 -19.06 6.80 -2.89
N TYR A 181 -18.77 7.51 -1.80
CA TYR A 181 -18.31 6.91 -0.56
C TYR A 181 -19.44 6.32 0.31
N ARG A 182 -20.71 6.46 -0.10
CA ARG A 182 -21.87 5.90 0.62
C ARG A 182 -22.06 4.43 0.28
N ARG A 183 -21.95 4.10 -1.01
CA ARG A 183 -22.01 2.72 -1.50
C ARG A 183 -20.79 1.92 -1.00
N PHE A 184 -21.02 0.62 -0.80
CA PHE A 184 -20.04 -0.35 -0.32
C PHE A 184 -19.32 0.03 0.99
N SER A 185 -19.86 0.97 1.76
CA SER A 185 -19.26 1.48 3.00
C SER A 185 -19.07 0.42 4.09
N LYS A 186 -19.85 -0.67 4.04
CA LYS A 186 -19.74 -1.84 4.92
C LYS A 186 -18.69 -2.86 4.46
N LEU A 187 -18.16 -2.75 3.24
CA LEU A 187 -17.25 -3.73 2.65
C LEU A 187 -15.77 -3.34 2.75
N ILE A 188 -15.46 -2.11 3.15
CA ILE A 188 -14.09 -1.57 3.14
C ILE A 188 -13.21 -1.97 4.33
N GLY A 189 -13.74 -2.79 5.24
CA GLY A 189 -13.01 -3.33 6.39
C GLY A 189 -12.52 -2.27 7.38
N ARG A 190 -13.43 -1.45 7.92
CA ARG A 190 -13.10 -0.39 8.88
C ARG A 190 -12.70 -0.98 10.23
N GLY A 191 -11.62 -0.48 10.83
CA GLY A 191 -11.19 -0.90 12.17
C GLY A 191 -10.30 -2.15 12.18
N GLU A 192 -10.18 -2.84 11.04
CA GLU A 192 -9.55 -4.16 10.98
C GLU A 192 -8.02 -4.06 10.90
N VAL A 193 -7.48 -3.00 10.30
CA VAL A 193 -6.04 -2.89 10.03
C VAL A 193 -5.28 -2.58 11.32
N LYS A 194 -5.73 -1.58 12.09
CA LYS A 194 -5.11 -1.28 13.38
C LYS A 194 -5.27 -2.45 14.35
N SER A 195 -6.42 -3.11 14.35
CA SER A 195 -6.62 -4.31 15.17
C SER A 195 -5.64 -5.42 14.81
N ALA A 196 -5.23 -5.56 13.54
CA ALA A 196 -4.28 -6.59 13.10
C ALA A 196 -2.80 -6.19 13.32
N LEU A 197 -2.44 -4.93 13.12
CA LEU A 197 -1.04 -4.47 13.08
C LEU A 197 -0.58 -3.70 14.33
N MET A 198 -1.51 -3.21 15.15
CA MET A 198 -1.20 -2.36 16.30
C MET A 198 -1.66 -2.94 17.64
N SER A 199 -2.30 -4.11 17.64
CA SER A 199 -2.67 -4.78 18.88
C SER A 199 -1.42 -5.34 19.57
N ALA A 200 -1.10 -4.67 20.69
CA ALA A 200 -0.17 -4.97 21.79
C ALA A 200 0.74 -6.22 21.69
#